data_AF-A0A968SDF3-F1
#
_entry.id   AF-A0A968SDF3-F1
#
_cell.length_a   1.000
_cell.length_b   1.000
_cell.length_c   1.000
_cell.angle_alpha   90.00
_cell.angle_beta   90.00
_cell.angle_gamma   90.00
#
_symmetry.space_group_name_H-M   'P 1'
#
loop_
_entity.id
_entity.type
_entity.pdbx_description
1 polymer ?
#
loop_
_entity_poly.entity_id
_entity_poly.type
_entity_poly.pdbx_seq_one_letter_code
_entity_poly.pdbx_strand_id
1 'polypeptide(L)'
;MFLAAGTQDPATPVVYEQLRAFLWLKTPVKYFALVDGQAHVDISSLDGRATALLKTFPDLKFAEPGLIDSYGNSLGLTISEVFVAGKPEYRSYIHPAYASYISEAPFGIYLIEGAFSDELAQVYNQYNQGD
;
A
#
# COMPACT_ATOMS: atom_id res chain seq x y z
N MET A 1 -2.05 7.34 12.15
CA MET A 1 -2.68 7.37 10.81
C MET A 1 -2.13 6.24 9.97
N PHE A 2 -2.95 5.59 9.16
CA PHE A 2 -2.52 4.57 8.22
C PHE A 2 -3.12 4.86 6.85
N LEU A 3 -2.28 4.85 5.82
CA LEU A 3 -2.68 4.98 4.43
C LEU A 3 -2.14 3.78 3.66
N ALA A 4 -2.91 3.30 2.68
CA ALA A 4 -2.51 2.21 1.81
C ALA A 4 -2.77 2.58 0.35
N ALA A 5 -1.94 2.08 -0.56
CA ALA A 5 -2.07 2.29 -2.00
C ALA A 5 -1.58 1.08 -2.79
N GLY A 6 -2.06 0.94 -4.02
CA GLY A 6 -1.59 -0.05 -4.99
C GLY A 6 -0.73 0.59 -6.08
N THR A 7 0.32 -0.11 -6.55
CA THR A 7 1.22 0.41 -7.61
C THR A 7 0.56 0.45 -8.99
N GLN A 8 -0.53 -0.28 -9.21
CA GLN A 8 -1.24 -0.37 -10.49
C GLN A 8 -2.69 0.12 -10.41
N ASP A 9 -3.05 0.90 -9.38
CA ASP A 9 -4.39 1.49 -9.24
C ASP A 9 -4.59 2.60 -10.28
N PRO A 10 -5.41 2.39 -11.34
CA PRO A 10 -5.62 3.39 -12.38
C PRO A 10 -6.60 4.49 -11.94
N ALA A 11 -7.42 4.25 -10.91
CA ALA A 11 -8.40 5.20 -10.41
C ALA A 11 -7.76 6.20 -9.46
N THR A 12 -6.76 5.77 -8.67
CA THR A 12 -6.01 6.62 -7.75
C THR A 12 -4.50 6.39 -7.88
N PRO A 13 -3.83 7.00 -8.87
CA PRO A 13 -2.39 6.82 -9.07
C PRO A 13 -1.60 7.24 -7.83
N VAL A 14 -0.83 6.29 -7.28
CA VAL A 14 -0.21 6.42 -5.95
C VAL A 14 0.63 7.67 -5.75
N VAL A 15 1.40 8.07 -6.78
CA VAL A 15 2.28 9.24 -6.73
C VAL A 15 1.47 10.52 -6.53
N TYR A 16 0.37 10.68 -7.27
CA TYR A 16 -0.38 11.94 -7.28
C TYR A 16 -1.41 12.03 -6.14
N GLU A 17 -1.84 10.89 -5.60
CA GLU A 17 -2.90 10.81 -4.60
C GLU A 17 -2.37 10.45 -3.19
N GLN A 18 -2.31 9.16 -2.84
CA GLN A 18 -2.07 8.74 -1.45
C GLN A 18 -0.66 9.07 -0.96
N LEU A 19 0.37 9.00 -1.81
CA LEU A 19 1.74 9.37 -1.43
C LEU A 19 1.83 10.87 -1.11
N ARG A 20 1.23 11.71 -1.96
CA ARG A 20 1.14 13.16 -1.73
C ARG A 20 0.42 13.47 -0.41
N ALA A 21 -0.71 12.81 -0.14
CA ALA A 21 -1.43 12.94 1.11
C ALA A 21 -0.58 12.51 2.32
N PHE A 22 0.15 11.40 2.20
CA PHE A 22 1.05 10.92 3.26
C PHE A 22 2.13 11.95 3.61
N LEU A 23 2.75 12.58 2.61
CA LEU A 23 3.79 13.61 2.81
C LEU A 23 3.23 14.90 3.45
N TRP A 24 1.97 15.24 3.18
CA TRP A 24 1.32 16.42 3.77
C TRP A 24 0.98 16.25 5.26
N LEU A 25 0.71 15.03 5.70
CA LEU A 25 0.35 14.76 7.10
C LEU A 25 1.51 15.08 8.07
N LYS A 26 1.21 15.90 9.08
CA LYS A 26 2.16 16.29 10.15
C LYS A 26 2.02 15.47 11.44
N THR A 27 1.18 14.42 11.43
CA THR A 27 1.03 13.55 12.60
C THR A 27 2.31 12.74 12.83
N PRO A 28 2.80 12.63 14.08
CA PRO A 28 4.07 11.96 14.38
C PRO A 28 4.00 10.45 14.15
N VAL A 29 2.81 9.85 14.26
CA VAL A 29 2.60 8.42 14.08
C VAL A 29 1.75 8.18 12.83
N LYS A 30 2.44 7.95 11.71
CA LYS A 30 1.83 7.60 10.43
C LYS A 30 2.60 6.47 9.75
N TYR A 31 1.86 5.68 8.98
CA TYR A 31 2.38 4.56 8.22
C TYR A 31 1.77 4.58 6.81
N PHE A 32 2.57 4.23 5.82
CA PHE A 32 2.17 4.12 4.42
C PHE A 32 2.45 2.70 3.94
N ALA A 33 1.41 1.96 3.57
CA ALA A 33 1.51 0.66 2.93
C ALA A 33 1.43 0.81 1.42
N LEU A 34 2.37 0.19 0.71
CA LEU A 34 2.36 0.12 -0.75
C LEU A 34 2.31 -1.35 -1.17
N VAL A 35 1.28 -1.71 -1.94
CA VAL A 35 1.08 -3.08 -2.42
C VAL A 35 1.40 -3.14 -3.91
N ASP A 36 2.35 -4.00 -4.28
CA ASP A 36 2.73 -4.16 -5.68
C ASP A 36 1.65 -4.91 -6.47
N GLY A 37 1.42 -4.48 -7.71
CA GLY A 37 0.43 -5.03 -8.63
C GLY A 37 -1.04 -4.80 -8.25
N GLN A 38 -1.34 -4.13 -7.13
CA GLN A 38 -2.73 -3.94 -6.74
C GLN A 38 -3.41 -2.86 -7.61
N ALA A 39 -4.48 -3.27 -8.28
CA ALA A 39 -5.19 -2.47 -9.29
C ALA A 39 -6.53 -1.86 -8.82
N HIS A 40 -6.85 -1.97 -7.52
CA HIS A 40 -8.12 -1.57 -6.90
C HIS A 40 -9.35 -2.43 -7.29
N VAL A 41 -9.18 -3.41 -8.16
CA VAL A 41 -10.31 -4.16 -8.74
C VAL A 41 -10.29 -5.57 -8.19
N ASP A 42 -11.37 -5.92 -7.50
CA ASP A 42 -11.62 -7.30 -7.11
C ASP A 42 -11.99 -8.11 -8.36
N ILE A 43 -11.07 -8.96 -8.80
CA ILE A 43 -11.26 -9.87 -9.94
C ILE A 43 -11.69 -11.26 -9.51
N SER A 44 -11.92 -11.51 -8.22
CA SER A 44 -12.44 -12.81 -7.73
C SER A 44 -13.79 -13.14 -8.36
N SER A 45 -14.53 -12.12 -8.80
CA SER A 45 -15.58 -12.20 -9.80
C SER A 45 -15.14 -11.50 -11.10
N LEU A 46 -14.73 -12.26 -12.11
CA LEU A 46 -14.51 -11.75 -13.47
C LEU A 46 -15.85 -11.30 -14.07
N ASP A 47 -16.27 -10.09 -13.74
CA ASP A 47 -17.42 -9.43 -14.32
C ASP A 47 -17.03 -8.65 -15.59
N GLY A 48 -18.02 -7.99 -16.21
CA GLY A 48 -17.77 -7.19 -17.41
C GLY A 48 -16.79 -6.03 -17.20
N ARG A 49 -16.59 -5.57 -15.96
CA ARG A 49 -15.68 -4.45 -15.62
C ARG A 49 -14.23 -4.92 -15.53
N ALA A 50 -13.97 -6.05 -14.88
CA ALA A 50 -12.65 -6.67 -14.86
C ALA A 50 -12.16 -6.98 -16.29
N THR A 51 -13.06 -7.49 -17.13
CA THR A 51 -12.78 -7.78 -18.55
C THR A 51 -12.48 -6.51 -19.36
N ALA A 52 -13.16 -5.41 -19.09
CA ALA A 52 -12.90 -4.13 -19.76
C ALA A 52 -11.55 -3.53 -19.37
N LEU A 53 -11.19 -3.60 -18.09
CA LEU A 53 -9.89 -3.13 -17.60
C LEU A 53 -8.71 -3.89 -18.20
N LEU A 54 -8.82 -5.21 -18.30
CA LEU A 54 -7.83 -6.06 -18.97
C LEU A 54 -7.60 -5.67 -20.44
N LYS A 55 -8.65 -5.19 -21.13
CA LYS A 55 -8.53 -4.72 -22.52
C LYS A 55 -7.85 -3.35 -22.61
N THR A 56 -8.01 -2.51 -21.59
CA THR A 56 -7.42 -1.16 -21.52
C THR A 56 -5.97 -1.20 -21.02
N PHE A 57 -5.67 -2.11 -20.09
CA PHE A 57 -4.36 -2.28 -19.45
C PHE A 57 -3.87 -3.72 -19.61
N PRO A 58 -3.32 -4.07 -20.78
CA PRO A 58 -2.94 -5.45 -21.09
C PRO A 58 -1.80 -6.00 -20.21
N ASP A 59 -1.03 -5.12 -19.59
CA ASP A 59 0.09 -5.48 -18.71
C ASP A 59 -0.30 -5.60 -17.23
N LEU A 60 -1.59 -5.45 -16.90
CA LEU A 60 -2.08 -5.55 -15.53
C LEU A 60 -1.88 -6.98 -15.01
N LYS A 61 -1.17 -7.09 -13.88
CA LYS A 61 -0.93 -8.37 -13.21
C LYS A 61 -1.84 -8.47 -12.00
N PHE A 62 -2.41 -9.65 -11.77
CA PHE A 62 -3.28 -9.88 -10.61
C PHE A 62 -2.67 -10.86 -9.65
N ALA A 63 -2.76 -10.51 -8.37
CA ALA A 63 -2.45 -11.40 -7.27
C ALA A 63 -3.45 -12.56 -7.20
N GLU A 64 -3.00 -13.67 -6.61
CA GLU A 64 -3.90 -14.76 -6.23
C GLU A 64 -5.05 -14.22 -5.35
N PRO A 65 -6.28 -14.76 -5.50
CA PRO A 65 -7.41 -14.33 -4.69
C PRO A 65 -7.09 -14.38 -3.19
N GLY A 66 -7.33 -13.26 -2.50
CA GLY A 66 -7.13 -13.14 -1.06
C GLY A 66 -5.70 -12.80 -0.61
N LEU A 67 -4.69 -12.78 -1.49
CA LEU A 67 -3.33 -12.37 -1.11
C LEU A 67 -3.31 -10.93 -0.59
N ILE A 68 -3.89 -10.01 -1.36
CA ILE A 68 -3.95 -8.58 -1.00
C ILE A 68 -4.78 -8.37 0.27
N ASP A 69 -5.88 -9.12 0.41
CA ASP A 69 -6.70 -9.09 1.62
C ASP A 69 -5.90 -9.58 2.83
N SER A 70 -5.04 -10.59 2.66
CA SER A 70 -4.19 -11.07 3.75
C SER A 70 -3.25 -9.99 4.29
N TYR A 71 -2.68 -9.16 3.41
CA TYR A 71 -1.84 -8.03 3.79
C TYR A 71 -2.65 -6.94 4.50
N GLY A 72 -3.80 -6.58 3.93
CA GLY A 72 -4.71 -5.61 4.53
C GLY A 72 -5.20 -6.03 5.92
N ASN A 73 -5.60 -7.29 6.06
CA ASN A 73 -6.05 -7.88 7.33
C ASN A 73 -4.92 -7.90 8.37
N SER A 74 -3.71 -8.31 7.96
CA SER A 74 -2.54 -8.36 8.84
C SER A 74 -2.18 -6.98 9.40
N LEU A 75 -2.07 -5.96 8.53
CA LEU A 75 -1.75 -4.59 8.95
C LEU A 75 -2.91 -3.94 9.72
N GLY A 76 -4.15 -4.14 9.27
CA GLY A 76 -5.35 -3.62 9.93
C GLY A 76 -5.52 -4.16 11.35
N LEU A 77 -5.31 -5.47 11.54
CA LEU A 77 -5.29 -6.10 12.86
C LEU A 77 -4.19 -5.49 13.72
N THR A 78 -2.98 -5.42 13.19
CA THR A 78 -1.83 -4.89 13.93
C THR A 78 -2.05 -3.45 14.40
N ILE A 79 -2.55 -2.58 13.53
CA ILE A 79 -2.86 -1.18 13.87
C ILE A 79 -3.93 -1.10 14.95
N SER A 80 -4.97 -1.93 14.83
CA SER A 80 -6.05 -2.00 15.81
C SER A 80 -5.53 -2.45 17.18
N GLU A 81 -4.70 -3.49 17.21
CA GLU A 81 -4.12 -4.00 18.46
C GLU A 81 -3.18 -2.98 19.11
N VAL A 82 -2.28 -2.36 18.34
CA VAL A 82 -1.31 -1.40 18.86
C VAL A 82 -1.98 -0.10 19.32
N PHE A 83 -2.88 0.49 18.52
CA PHE A 83 -3.36 1.85 18.74
C PHE A 83 -4.79 1.95 19.28
N VAL A 84 -5.62 0.91 19.12
CA VAL A 84 -6.99 0.89 19.67
C VAL A 84 -7.04 0.06 20.95
N ALA A 85 -6.50 -1.17 20.92
CA ALA A 85 -6.49 -2.05 22.09
C ALA A 85 -5.33 -1.79 23.06
N GLY A 86 -4.33 -1.00 22.65
CA GLY A 86 -3.20 -0.62 23.49
C GLY A 86 -2.24 -1.77 23.81
N LYS A 87 -2.10 -2.75 22.90
CA LYS A 87 -1.22 -3.91 23.04
C LYS A 87 0.14 -3.68 22.37
N PRO A 88 1.17 -3.20 23.11
CA PRO A 88 2.48 -2.86 22.53
C PRO A 88 3.24 -4.06 21.96
N GLU A 89 2.92 -5.28 22.38
CA GLU A 89 3.52 -6.52 21.88
C GLU A 89 3.28 -6.74 20.37
N TYR A 90 2.26 -6.11 19.79
CA TYR A 90 2.00 -6.16 18.35
C TYR A 90 2.88 -5.20 17.52
N ARG A 91 3.69 -4.33 18.16
CA ARG A 91 4.51 -3.34 17.43
C ARG A 91 5.53 -3.96 16.48
N SER A 92 5.97 -5.19 16.75
CA SER A 92 6.87 -5.93 15.84
C SER A 92 6.25 -6.20 14.47
N TYR A 93 4.91 -6.20 14.38
CA TYR A 93 4.17 -6.47 13.14
C TYR A 93 3.84 -5.20 12.33
N ILE A 94 4.20 -4.00 12.82
CA ILE A 94 4.06 -2.73 12.07
C ILE A 94 5.43 -2.13 11.78
N HIS A 95 6.28 -2.95 11.17
CA HIS A 95 7.66 -2.61 10.84
C HIS A 95 7.98 -3.04 9.40
N PRO A 96 8.85 -2.31 8.66
CA PRO A 96 9.22 -2.67 7.29
C PRO A 96 9.68 -4.12 7.12
N ALA A 97 10.45 -4.64 8.08
CA ALA A 97 10.91 -6.03 8.06
C ALA A 97 9.76 -7.06 8.10
N TYR A 98 8.66 -6.76 8.81
CA TYR A 98 7.50 -7.65 8.82
C TYR A 98 6.73 -7.59 7.50
N ALA A 99 6.59 -6.41 6.90
CA ALA A 99 6.01 -6.27 5.57
C ALA A 99 6.81 -7.07 4.52
N SER A 100 8.14 -7.01 4.57
CA SER A 100 9.01 -7.87 3.75
C SER A 100 8.83 -9.36 4.05
N TYR A 101 8.64 -9.73 5.32
CA TYR A 101 8.45 -11.13 5.71
C TYR A 101 7.15 -11.75 5.17
N ILE A 102 6.05 -10.98 5.15
CA ILE A 102 4.76 -11.46 4.64
C ILE A 102 4.59 -11.28 3.12
N SER A 103 5.55 -10.64 2.45
CA SER A 103 5.48 -10.39 1.00
C SER A 103 5.63 -11.67 0.18
N GLU A 104 4.83 -11.81 -0.87
CA GLU A 104 4.88 -12.94 -1.79
C GLU A 104 5.15 -12.42 -3.20
N ALA A 105 6.20 -12.94 -3.84
CA ALA A 105 6.51 -12.54 -5.21
C ALA A 105 5.42 -13.05 -6.19
N PRO A 106 5.03 -12.25 -7.20
CA PRO A 106 5.55 -10.93 -7.53
C PRO A 106 4.84 -9.75 -6.84
N PHE A 107 3.86 -9.99 -5.96
CA PHE A 107 2.99 -8.98 -5.37
C PHE A 107 3.39 -8.67 -3.93
N GLY A 108 4.51 -7.98 -3.74
CA GLY A 108 5.00 -7.63 -2.40
C GLY A 108 4.21 -6.52 -1.72
N ILE A 109 4.41 -6.38 -0.40
CA ILE A 109 3.97 -5.22 0.37
C ILE A 109 5.15 -4.53 1.05
N TYR A 110 5.15 -3.20 0.96
CA TYR A 110 6.14 -2.33 1.58
C TYR A 110 5.46 -1.46 2.62
N LEU A 111 6.14 -1.23 3.74
CA LEU A 111 5.67 -0.34 4.79
C LEU A 111 6.70 0.76 5.01
N ILE A 112 6.24 2.02 4.97
CA ILE A 112 7.04 3.19 5.26
C ILE A 112 6.51 3.85 6.52
N GLU A 113 7.40 4.08 7.48
CA GLU A 113 7.08 4.79 8.71
C GLU A 113 7.21 6.30 8.51
N GLY A 114 6.43 7.08 9.26
CA GLY A 114 6.45 8.54 9.21
C GLY A 114 7.83 9.15 9.50
N ALA A 115 8.70 8.43 10.21
CA ALA A 115 10.09 8.82 10.44
C ALA A 115 10.89 9.01 9.14
N PHE A 116 10.50 8.35 8.05
CA PHE A 116 11.16 8.43 6.74
C PHE A 116 10.49 9.43 5.77
N SER A 117 9.62 10.32 6.28
CA SER A 117 8.84 11.24 5.44
C SER A 117 9.73 12.23 4.68
N ASP A 118 10.84 12.65 5.28
CA ASP A 118 11.71 13.66 4.68
C ASP A 118 12.53 13.05 3.54
N GLU A 119 13.06 11.84 3.73
CA GLU A 119 13.72 11.07 2.68
C GLU A 119 12.75 10.76 1.53
N LEU A 120 11.53 10.34 1.86
CA LEU A 120 10.49 10.06 0.86
C LEU A 120 10.08 11.33 0.10
N ALA A 121 10.01 12.48 0.77
CA ALA A 121 9.73 13.77 0.12
C ALA A 121 10.84 14.17 -0.86
N GLN A 122 12.11 13.87 -0.54
CA GLN A 122 13.22 14.13 -1.45
C GLN A 122 13.09 13.31 -2.74
N VAL A 123 12.83 12.00 -2.62
CA VAL A 123 12.61 11.12 -3.79
C VAL A 123 11.40 11.56 -4.60
N TYR A 124 10.29 11.90 -3.93
CA TYR A 124 9.09 12.42 -4.57
C TYR A 124 9.33 13.72 -5.36
N ASN A 125 10.10 14.66 -4.78
CA ASN A 125 10.43 15.91 -5.45
C ASN A 125 11.39 15.70 -6.64
N GLN A 126 12.34 14.77 -6.54
CA GLN A 126 13.22 14.40 -7.65
C GLN A 126 12.44 13.81 -8.82
N TYR A 127 11.50 12.91 -8.53
CA TYR A 127 10.61 12.33 -9.55
C TYR A 127 9.83 13.43 -10.30
N ASN A 128 9.20 14.36 -9.58
CA ASN A 128 8.40 15.43 -10.18
C ASN A 128 9.21 16.56 -10.85
N GLN A 129 10.54 16.58 -10.73
CA GLN A 129 11.42 17.52 -11.43
C GLN A 129 12.02 16.92 -12.72
N GLY A 130 11.87 15.61 -12.92
CA GLY A 130 12.39 14.88 -14.08
C GLY A 130 11.38 14.66 -15.22
N ASP A 131 10.12 15.06 -15.01
CA ASP A 131 9.02 15.10 -16.00
C ASP A 131 8.81 16.53 -16.53
#